data_AF-A0A2E4UUY9-F1
#
_entry.id   AF-A0A2E4UUY9-F1
#
_cell.length_a   1.000
_cell.length_b   1.000
_cell.length_c   1.000
_cell.angle_alpha   90.00
_cell.angle_beta   90.00
_cell.angle_gamma   90.00
#
_symmetry.space_group_name_H-M   'P 1'
#
loop_
_entity.id
_entity.type
_entity.pdbx_description
1 polymer ?
#
loop_
_entity_poly.entity_id
_entity_poly.type
_entity_poly.pdbx_seq_one_letter_code
_entity_poly.pdbx_strand_id
1 'polypeptide(L)'
;MDSGNTRDQGGMDAAFHFPNVRIASGWIHALDGPMARSEDFFEKFIDDTGWHCTLWDYRRWVQSTDSKVSFAVQFTRYEEDNSAIGVYASL
;
A
#
# COMPACT_ATOMS: atom_id res chain seq x y z
N MET A 1 6.91 0.09 3.26
CA MET A 1 6.04 -0.51 4.29
C MET A 1 6.06 0.39 5.50
N ASP A 2 7.25 0.78 5.95
CA ASP A 2 7.52 1.60 7.14
C ASP A 2 6.68 2.88 7.20
N SER A 3 6.75 3.78 6.21
CA SER A 3 5.95 5.02 6.22
C SER A 3 4.44 4.76 6.34
N GLY A 4 3.93 3.66 5.76
CA GLY A 4 2.54 3.26 5.96
C GLY A 4 2.26 2.85 7.41
N ASN A 5 3.09 1.96 7.97
CA ASN A 5 2.95 1.47 9.34
C ASN A 5 3.15 2.58 10.39
N THR A 6 3.96 3.60 10.09
CA THR A 6 4.15 4.78 10.95
C THR A 6 3.15 5.91 10.67
N ARG A 7 2.16 5.68 9.81
CA ARG A 7 1.11 6.67 9.43
C ARG A 7 1.68 7.96 8.81
N ASP A 8 2.85 7.87 8.18
CA ASP A 8 3.54 8.97 7.54
C ASP A 8 3.07 9.11 6.07
N GLN A 9 2.07 9.97 5.86
CA GLN A 9 1.54 10.26 4.52
C GLN A 9 2.60 10.89 3.61
N GLY A 10 3.47 11.77 4.13
CA GLY A 10 4.52 12.42 3.36
C GLY A 10 5.57 11.43 2.87
N GLY A 11 6.00 10.50 3.73
CA GLY A 11 6.89 9.41 3.36
C GLY A 11 6.26 8.44 2.36
N MET A 12 4.95 8.20 2.44
CA MET A 12 4.24 7.43 1.41
C MET A 12 4.26 8.14 0.06
N ASP A 13 3.98 9.45 0.03
CA ASP A 13 3.96 10.22 -1.21
C ASP A 13 5.34 10.33 -1.86
N ALA A 14 6.40 10.47 -1.06
CA ALA A 14 7.78 10.46 -1.55
C ALA A 14 8.18 9.14 -2.25
N ALA A 15 7.47 8.04 -1.98
CA ALA A 15 7.71 6.76 -2.63
C ALA A 15 7.00 6.59 -3.99
N PHE A 16 6.10 7.50 -4.37
CA PHE A 16 5.40 7.46 -5.65
C PHE A 16 6.09 8.32 -6.70
N HIS A 17 6.13 7.81 -7.94
CA HIS A 17 6.30 8.65 -9.12
C HIS A 17 4.93 9.16 -9.57
N PHE A 18 4.76 10.48 -9.57
CA PHE A 18 3.53 11.14 -9.99
C PHE A 18 3.58 11.59 -11.46
N PRO A 19 2.44 11.56 -12.19
CA PRO A 19 1.16 11.00 -11.76
C PRO A 19 1.25 9.48 -11.59
N ASN A 20 0.58 8.95 -10.55
CA ASN A 20 0.57 7.52 -10.24
C ASN A 20 -0.81 6.92 -10.51
N VAL A 21 -0.85 5.77 -11.18
CA VAL A 21 -2.08 5.01 -11.39
C VAL A 21 -2.04 3.77 -10.51
N ARG A 22 -3.03 3.64 -9.63
CA ARG A 22 -3.27 2.46 -8.81
C ARG A 22 -4.44 1.68 -9.37
N ILE A 23 -4.19 0.41 -9.68
CA ILE A 23 -5.22 -0.56 -10.09
C ILE A 23 -5.37 -1.58 -8.96
N ALA A 24 -6.51 -1.58 -8.29
CA ALA A 24 -6.75 -2.50 -7.18
C ALA A 24 -8.26 -2.67 -6.93
N SER A 25 -8.66 -3.86 -6.50
CA SER A 25 -10.05 -4.17 -6.12
C SER A 25 -11.09 -3.85 -7.20
N GLY A 26 -10.73 -3.99 -8.49
CA GLY A 26 -11.60 -3.66 -9.62
C GLY A 26 -11.69 -2.18 -9.97
N TRP A 27 -10.95 -1.32 -9.26
CA TRP A 27 -10.95 0.14 -9.47
C TRP A 27 -9.62 0.64 -10.00
N ILE A 28 -9.69 1.73 -10.76
CA ILE A 28 -8.54 2.51 -11.21
C ILE A 28 -8.61 3.86 -10.50
N HIS A 29 -7.58 4.17 -9.72
CA HIS A 29 -7.42 5.44 -9.03
C HIS A 29 -6.19 6.16 -9.58
N ALA A 30 -6.39 7.39 -10.06
CA ALA A 30 -5.30 8.29 -10.41
C ALA A 30 -4.94 9.15 -9.19
N LEU A 31 -3.65 9.21 -8.88
CA LEU A 31 -3.07 10.13 -7.92
C LEU A 31 -2.25 11.13 -8.73
N ASP A 32 -2.79 12.34 -8.90
CA ASP A 32 -2.17 13.36 -9.76
C ASP A 32 -0.97 14.05 -9.10
N GLY A 33 -0.87 13.98 -7.77
CA GLY A 33 0.21 14.59 -7.00
C GLY A 33 0.23 14.14 -5.53
N PRO A 34 1.17 14.68 -4.74
CA PRO A 34 1.25 14.41 -3.30
C PRO A 34 0.01 14.95 -2.57
N MET A 35 -0.23 14.41 -1.37
CA MET A 35 -1.38 14.68 -0.52
C MET A 35 -2.75 14.46 -1.19
N ALA A 36 -2.84 13.51 -2.13
CA ALA A 36 -4.10 13.12 -2.73
C ALA A 36 -5.03 12.34 -1.76
N ARG A 37 -4.52 11.94 -0.58
CA ARG A 37 -5.30 11.30 0.50
C ARG A 37 -5.81 12.37 1.47
N SER A 38 -6.93 12.09 2.13
CA SER A 38 -7.44 12.96 3.19
C SER A 38 -6.52 12.92 4.42
N GLU A 39 -6.53 13.99 5.21
CA GLU A 39 -5.74 14.06 6.46
C GLU A 39 -6.10 12.93 7.43
N ASP A 40 -7.38 12.56 7.49
CA ASP A 40 -7.95 11.51 8.34
C ASP A 40 -7.90 10.09 7.72
N PHE A 41 -7.15 9.90 6.63
CA PHE A 41 -7.11 8.63 5.89
C PHE A 41 -6.80 7.42 6.80
N PHE A 42 -5.77 7.53 7.66
CA PHE A 42 -5.37 6.42 8.52
C PHE A 42 -6.38 6.16 9.64
N GLU A 43 -6.96 7.21 10.21
CA GLU A 43 -7.95 7.10 11.28
C GLU A 43 -9.18 6.34 10.77
N LYS A 44 -9.74 6.77 9.64
CA LYS A 44 -10.82 6.06 8.97
C LYS A 44 -10.47 4.63 8.62
N PHE A 45 -9.26 4.41 8.09
CA PHE A 45 -8.82 3.08 7.70
C PHE A 45 -8.68 2.13 8.91
N ILE A 46 -8.25 2.64 10.07
CA ILE A 46 -8.18 1.87 11.31
C ILE A 46 -9.59 1.57 11.82
N ASP A 47 -10.47 2.57 11.88
CA ASP A 47 -11.84 2.42 12.36
C ASP A 47 -12.65 1.41 11.51
N ASP A 48 -12.44 1.43 10.19
CA ASP A 48 -13.16 0.57 9.25
C ASP A 48 -12.66 -0.88 9.25
N THR A 49 -11.39 -1.13 9.58
CA THR A 49 -10.78 -2.47 9.36
C THR A 49 -10.04 -3.05 10.55
N GLY A 50 -9.92 -2.35 11.67
CA GLY A 50 -9.07 -2.76 12.80
C GLY A 50 -7.56 -2.75 12.49
N TRP A 51 -7.13 -2.14 11.38
CA TRP A 51 -5.75 -2.26 10.92
C TRP A 51 -4.74 -1.67 11.91
N HIS A 52 -3.73 -2.46 12.27
CA HIS A 52 -2.60 -2.01 13.08
C HIS A 52 -1.33 -1.86 12.25
N CYS A 53 -0.98 -2.88 11.46
CA CYS A 53 0.21 -2.86 10.62
C CYS A 53 0.07 -3.75 9.37
N THR A 54 0.96 -3.56 8.41
CA THR A 54 1.09 -4.42 7.23
C THR A 54 2.51 -4.96 7.13
N LEU A 55 2.66 -6.25 6.83
CA LEU A 55 3.95 -6.90 6.60
C LEU A 55 4.01 -7.54 5.22
N TRP A 56 5.20 -7.60 4.64
CA TRP A 56 5.44 -8.32 3.39
C TRP A 56 5.54 -9.82 3.66
N ASP A 57 4.81 -10.62 2.89
CA ASP A 57 5.01 -12.08 2.88
C ASP A 57 6.08 -12.43 1.84
N TYR A 58 5.98 -11.84 0.64
CA TYR A 58 7.01 -11.92 -0.37
C TYR A 58 7.01 -10.72 -1.32
N ARG A 59 8.18 -10.50 -1.94
CA ARG A 59 8.38 -9.60 -3.07
C ARG A 59 9.33 -10.28 -4.05
N ARG A 60 8.85 -10.60 -5.24
CA ARG A 60 9.60 -11.33 -6.27
C ARG A 60 9.58 -10.51 -7.55
N TRP A 61 10.73 -10.24 -8.14
CA TRP A 61 10.76 -9.66 -9.49
C TRP A 61 10.30 -10.75 -10.47
N VAL A 62 9.42 -10.39 -11.40
CA VAL A 62 8.88 -11.32 -12.40
C VAL A 62 9.19 -10.91 -13.82
N GLN A 63 9.38 -9.62 -14.05
CA GLN A 63 9.80 -9.09 -15.35
C GLN A 63 10.64 -7.84 -15.12
N SER A 64 11.73 -7.70 -15.87
CA SER A 64 12.59 -6.52 -15.81
C SER A 64 12.96 -6.05 -17.20
N THR A 65 13.06 -4.74 -17.35
CA THR A 65 13.59 -4.01 -18.49
C THR A 65 14.45 -2.89 -17.90
N ASP A 66 15.23 -2.20 -18.74
CA ASP A 66 16.14 -1.15 -18.28
C ASP A 66 15.44 0.01 -17.53
N SER A 67 14.16 0.24 -17.79
CA SER A 67 13.39 1.34 -17.19
C SER A 67 12.22 0.91 -16.30
N LYS A 68 11.94 -0.40 -16.22
CA LYS A 68 10.77 -0.91 -15.49
C LYS A 68 11.02 -2.31 -14.94
N VAL A 69 10.68 -2.49 -13.67
CA VAL A 69 10.61 -3.80 -13.01
C VAL A 69 9.18 -4.06 -12.57
N SER A 70 8.66 -5.25 -12.87
CA SER A 70 7.39 -5.75 -12.37
C SER A 70 7.64 -6.75 -11.26
N PHE A 71 6.92 -6.61 -10.15
CA PHE A 71 7.03 -7.49 -8.99
C PHE A 71 5.71 -8.24 -8.79
N ALA A 72 5.82 -9.55 -8.54
CA ALA A 72 4.77 -10.29 -7.84
C ALA A 72 4.99 -10.07 -6.34
N VAL A 73 3.95 -9.65 -5.64
CA VAL A 73 4.01 -9.32 -4.22
C VAL A 73 2.85 -9.97 -3.47
N GLN A 74 3.06 -10.26 -2.20
CA GLN A 74 1.99 -10.52 -1.27
C GLN A 74 2.30 -9.86 0.06
N PHE A 75 1.26 -9.32 0.69
CA PHE A 75 1.36 -8.75 2.02
C PHE A 75 0.15 -9.15 2.85
N THR A 76 0.38 -9.23 4.16
CA THR A 76 -0.66 -9.48 5.15
C THR A 76 -0.84 -8.25 6.02
N ARG A 77 -2.10 -7.93 6.32
CA ARG A 77 -2.49 -6.92 7.29
C ARG A 77 -2.86 -7.57 8.61
N TYR A 78 -2.54 -6.90 9.71
CA TYR A 78 -2.74 -7.40 11.06
C TYR A 78 -3.49 -6.40 11.93
N GLU A 79 -4.25 -6.92 12.88
CA GLU A 79 -4.77 -6.21 14.06
C GLU A 79 -3.71 -6.13 15.16
N GLU A 80 -4.00 -5.40 16.25
CA GLU A 80 -3.04 -5.14 17.35
C GLU A 80 -2.58 -6.42 18.07
N ASP A 81 -3.42 -7.44 18.12
CA ASP A 81 -3.10 -8.75 18.71
C ASP A 81 -2.27 -9.66 17.77
N ASN A 82 -1.85 -9.14 16.61
CA ASN A 82 -1.19 -9.86 15.52
C ASN A 82 -2.05 -10.91 14.82
N SER A 83 -3.37 -10.89 14.99
CA SER A 83 -4.27 -11.66 14.13
C SER A 83 -4.31 -11.06 12.72
N ALA A 84 -4.36 -11.94 11.71
CA ALA A 84 -4.38 -11.49 10.32
C ALA A 84 -5.80 -11.08 9.91
N ILE A 85 -5.97 -9.84 9.45
CA ILE A 85 -7.25 -9.33 8.94
C ILE A 85 -7.41 -9.52 7.43
N GLY A 86 -6.30 -9.74 6.71
CA GLY A 86 -6.36 -10.01 5.28
C GLY A 86 -5.01 -10.27 4.65
N VAL A 87 -5.01 -11.19 3.68
CA VAL A 87 -3.85 -11.56 2.86
C VAL A 87 -4.12 -11.11 1.43
N TYR A 88 -3.20 -10.35 0.84
CA TYR A 88 -3.38 -9.73 -0.47
C TYR A 88 -2.23 -10.10 -1.40
N ALA A 89 -2.51 -10.94 -2.39
CA ALA A 89 -1.56 -11.30 -3.44
C ALA A 89 -1.77 -10.43 -4.69
N SER A 90 -0.68 -10.11 -5.39
CA SER A 90 -0.74 -9.53 -6.73
C SER A 90 -1.42 -10.49 -7.70
N LEU A 91 -2.37 -9.96 -8.49
CA LEU A 91 -3.05 -10.67 -9.58
C LEU A 91 -2.08 -11.02 -10.71
#